data_AF-A0A3B0SN38-F1
#
_entry.id   AF-A0A3B0SN38-F1
#
_cell.length_a   1.000
_cell.length_b   1.000
_cell.length_c   1.000
_cell.angle_alpha   90.00
_cell.angle_beta   90.00
_cell.angle_gamma   90.00
#
_symmetry.space_group_name_H-M   'P 1'
#
loop_
_entity.id
_entity.type
_entity.pdbx_description
1 polymer ?
#
loop_
_entity_poly.entity_id
_entity_poly.type
_entity_poly.pdbx_seq_one_letter_code
_entity_poly.pdbx_strand_id
1 'polypeptide(L)'
;MDRINQFSKEIAGATTIDDALDLLRGAVMEMGFSSATYLYAPRPKLNDGSMKLPMVMQISPKSVSLNHLYKTRHFYRCDPIFQACMETSMPIIWSCLYQPRSGALKWGNSGFVSEFRNTLIRMRTPHGIAVPIHLPHDGIALVGMVSDAPVDEFRRSAPACRDTAMLLAHYFHDHVTSILKTQLGPKNEDRLTGRELECLTWAAKGKTSQETADILELAEITVRFHLSNAARKLSTVNRVQTVAKAISKGLIGDLY
;
A
#
# COMPACT_ATOMS: atom_id res chain seq x y z
N MET A 1 -13.63 20.46 6.70
CA MET A 1 -12.38 20.77 7.43
C MET A 1 -12.44 20.25 8.86
N ASP A 2 -13.51 20.53 9.61
CA ASP A 2 -13.60 20.13 11.03
C ASP A 2 -13.48 18.63 11.29
N ARG A 3 -14.17 17.78 10.51
CA ARG A 3 -14.08 16.30 10.65
C ARG A 3 -12.67 15.76 10.44
N ILE A 4 -11.95 16.30 9.45
CA ILE A 4 -10.60 15.85 9.12
C ILE A 4 -9.63 16.25 10.23
N ASN A 5 -9.74 17.48 10.73
CA ASN A 5 -8.93 17.97 11.84
C ASN A 5 -9.21 17.24 13.16
N GLN A 6 -10.46 16.83 13.39
CA GLN A 6 -10.81 16.00 14.52
C GLN A 6 -10.19 14.60 14.38
N PHE A 7 -10.40 13.95 13.24
CA PHE A 7 -9.87 12.62 12.98
C PHE A 7 -8.34 12.56 13.08
N SER A 8 -7.61 13.55 12.56
CA SER A 8 -6.15 13.59 12.62
C SER A 8 -5.62 13.68 14.05
N LYS A 9 -6.38 14.25 14.99
CA LYS A 9 -6.05 14.26 16.42
C LYS A 9 -6.41 12.95 17.10
N GLU A 10 -7.59 12.39 16.80
CA GLU A 10 -8.06 11.14 17.39
C GLU A 10 -7.15 9.96 17.01
N ILE A 11 -6.74 9.88 15.74
CA ILE A 11 -5.94 8.76 15.26
C ILE A 11 -4.56 8.67 15.91
N ALA A 12 -4.00 9.77 16.39
CA ALA A 12 -2.72 9.79 17.09
C ALA A 12 -2.71 8.90 18.35
N GLY A 13 -3.88 8.62 18.94
CA GLY A 13 -4.02 7.71 20.08
C GLY A 13 -4.05 6.22 19.72
N ALA A 14 -4.23 5.85 18.44
CA ALA A 14 -4.29 4.46 18.02
C ALA A 14 -2.90 3.81 18.03
N THR A 15 -2.76 2.68 18.71
CA THR A 15 -1.48 1.94 18.79
C THR A 15 -1.43 0.71 17.90
N THR A 16 -2.60 0.24 17.47
CA THR A 16 -2.75 -0.88 16.53
C THR A 16 -3.50 -0.45 15.27
N ILE A 17 -3.35 -1.25 14.20
CA ILE A 17 -4.07 -1.00 12.94
C ILE A 17 -5.57 -1.20 13.13
N ASP A 18 -5.98 -2.17 13.97
CA ASP A 18 -7.40 -2.41 14.28
C ASP A 18 -8.00 -1.15 14.98
N ASP A 19 -7.31 -0.56 15.96
CA ASP A 19 -7.76 0.68 16.64
C ASP A 19 -7.89 1.86 15.67
N ALA A 20 -6.87 2.05 14.81
CA ALA A 20 -6.89 3.12 13.81
C ALA A 20 -8.05 2.93 12.82
N LEU A 21 -8.37 1.69 12.47
CA LEU A 21 -9.42 1.37 11.51
C LEU A 21 -10.82 1.55 12.13
N ASP A 22 -10.95 1.30 13.44
CA ASP A 22 -12.17 1.61 14.19
C ASP A 22 -12.43 3.12 14.28
N LEU A 23 -11.38 3.93 14.49
CA LEU A 23 -11.49 5.40 14.42
C LEU A 23 -11.87 5.88 13.01
N LEU A 24 -11.24 5.31 11.97
CA LEU A 24 -11.59 5.64 10.58
C LEU A 24 -13.04 5.28 10.29
N ARG A 25 -13.50 4.10 10.73
CA ARG A 25 -14.90 3.69 10.62
C ARG A 25 -15.82 4.71 11.29
N GLY A 26 -15.53 5.10 12.53
CA GLY A 26 -16.30 6.13 13.24
C GLY A 26 -16.41 7.43 12.44
N ALA A 27 -15.32 7.85 11.79
CA ALA A 27 -15.31 9.04 10.95
C ALA A 27 -16.14 8.94 9.67
N VAL A 28 -16.21 7.76 9.06
CA VAL A 28 -16.94 7.57 7.79
C VAL A 28 -18.39 7.15 8.00
N MET A 29 -18.79 6.75 9.20
CA MET A 29 -20.19 6.45 9.55
C MET A 29 -21.11 7.65 9.36
N GLU A 30 -20.68 8.84 9.77
CA GLU A 30 -21.42 10.09 9.55
C GLU A 30 -21.54 10.47 8.06
N MET A 31 -20.67 9.90 7.22
CA MET A 31 -20.67 10.09 5.76
C MET A 31 -21.50 9.03 5.04
N GLY A 32 -22.15 8.10 5.76
CA GLY A 32 -22.99 7.04 5.17
C GLY A 32 -22.25 5.74 4.85
N PHE A 33 -21.05 5.52 5.40
CA PHE A 33 -20.27 4.29 5.22
C PHE A 33 -20.29 3.46 6.51
N SER A 34 -20.73 2.21 6.44
CA SER A 34 -20.87 1.32 7.59
C SER A 34 -19.57 0.62 7.98
N SER A 35 -18.60 0.53 7.05
CA SER A 35 -17.31 -0.14 7.29
C SER A 35 -16.13 0.62 6.68
N ALA A 36 -14.95 0.43 7.26
CA ALA A 36 -13.66 0.88 6.72
C ALA A 36 -12.75 -0.32 6.45
N THR A 37 -11.99 -0.31 5.36
CA THR A 37 -11.04 -1.36 5.01
C THR A 37 -9.65 -0.79 4.79
N TYR A 38 -8.65 -1.61 5.07
CA TYR A 38 -7.26 -1.30 4.74
C TYR A 38 -6.57 -2.49 4.11
N LEU A 39 -5.90 -2.25 3.00
CA LEU A 39 -5.04 -3.20 2.30
C LEU A 39 -3.68 -2.56 2.11
N TYR A 40 -2.61 -3.24 2.51
CA TYR A 40 -1.23 -2.78 2.35
C TYR A 40 -0.43 -3.83 1.57
N ALA A 41 0.01 -3.46 0.38
CA ALA A 41 0.76 -4.29 -0.54
C ALA A 41 2.03 -3.56 -1.02
N PRO A 42 3.12 -3.57 -0.23
CA PRO A 42 4.37 -2.92 -0.62
C PRO A 42 5.04 -3.60 -1.83
N ARG A 43 4.60 -4.81 -2.18
CA ARG A 43 4.91 -5.51 -3.43
C ARG A 43 3.67 -6.27 -3.90
N PRO A 44 2.80 -5.65 -4.72
CA PRO A 44 1.53 -6.26 -5.12
C PRO A 44 1.71 -7.34 -6.18
N LYS A 45 2.86 -7.39 -6.88
CA LYS A 45 3.16 -8.37 -7.94
C LYS A 45 4.39 -9.21 -7.60
N LEU A 46 4.39 -10.45 -8.08
CA LEU A 46 5.55 -11.34 -8.16
C LEU A 46 6.41 -10.96 -9.38
N ASN A 47 7.60 -11.55 -9.49
CA ASN A 47 8.53 -11.27 -10.60
C ASN A 47 7.97 -11.67 -11.96
N ASP A 48 7.02 -12.62 -12.01
CA ASP A 48 6.32 -13.05 -13.22
C ASP A 48 5.12 -12.14 -13.58
N GLY A 49 4.93 -11.05 -12.83
CA GLY A 49 3.82 -10.11 -13.00
C GLY A 49 2.51 -10.53 -12.34
N SER A 50 2.42 -11.75 -11.81
CA SER A 50 1.19 -12.23 -11.16
C SER A 50 0.97 -11.58 -9.79
N MET A 51 -0.30 -11.41 -9.40
CA MET A 51 -0.65 -10.75 -8.15
C MET A 51 -0.23 -11.57 -6.93
N LYS A 52 0.37 -10.89 -5.95
CA LYS A 52 0.75 -11.43 -4.64
C LYS A 52 -0.30 -11.06 -3.60
N LEU A 53 -0.51 -11.93 -2.61
CA LEU A 53 -1.35 -11.63 -1.46
C LEU A 53 -0.83 -10.36 -0.74
N PRO A 54 -1.69 -9.37 -0.43
CA PRO A 54 -1.33 -8.21 0.36
C PRO A 54 -0.75 -8.59 1.73
N MET A 55 0.18 -7.78 2.23
CA MET A 55 0.84 -8.00 3.52
C MET A 55 -0.14 -7.77 4.68
N VAL A 56 -0.92 -6.69 4.60
CA VAL A 56 -2.00 -6.39 5.55
C VAL A 56 -3.30 -6.32 4.79
N MET A 57 -4.34 -6.89 5.40
CA MET A 57 -5.70 -6.75 4.93
C MET A 57 -6.65 -6.86 6.14
N GLN A 58 -7.34 -5.77 6.42
CA GLN A 58 -8.22 -5.62 7.57
C GLN A 58 -9.50 -4.85 7.19
N ILE A 59 -10.55 -5.07 7.98
CA ILE A 59 -11.84 -4.42 7.86
C ILE A 59 -12.37 -4.13 9.27
N SER A 60 -12.96 -2.96 9.47
CA SER A 60 -13.74 -2.58 10.64
C SER A 60 -15.20 -2.37 10.21
N PRO A 61 -16.21 -2.96 10.89
CA PRO A 61 -16.04 -3.88 12.02
C PRO A 61 -15.34 -5.16 11.57
N LYS A 62 -14.63 -5.79 12.50
CA LYS A 62 -13.83 -6.98 12.21
C LYS A 62 -14.70 -8.08 11.61
N SER A 63 -14.47 -8.39 10.33
CA SER A 63 -15.15 -9.45 9.60
C SER A 63 -14.17 -10.58 9.29
N VAL A 64 -14.15 -11.59 10.16
CA VAL A 64 -13.31 -12.78 9.97
C VAL A 64 -13.69 -13.49 8.67
N SER A 65 -14.98 -13.59 8.36
CA SER A 65 -15.48 -14.30 7.18
C SER A 65 -15.04 -13.64 5.87
N LEU A 66 -15.15 -12.31 5.74
CA LEU A 66 -14.73 -11.63 4.50
C LEU A 66 -13.22 -11.72 4.31
N ASN A 67 -12.45 -11.48 5.37
CA ASN A 67 -11.00 -11.57 5.31
C ASN A 67 -10.53 -12.99 4.99
N HIS A 68 -11.17 -14.00 5.57
CA HIS A 68 -10.87 -15.39 5.28
C HIS A 68 -11.18 -15.73 3.82
N LEU A 69 -12.38 -15.40 3.32
CA LEU A 69 -12.77 -15.68 1.93
C LEU A 69 -11.86 -14.98 0.92
N TYR A 70 -11.52 -13.71 1.13
CA TYR A 70 -10.65 -12.97 0.22
C TYR A 70 -9.27 -13.60 0.08
N LYS A 71 -8.74 -14.16 1.18
CA LYS A 71 -7.48 -14.90 1.20
C LYS A 71 -7.60 -16.28 0.56
N THR A 72 -8.56 -17.11 1.01
CA THR A 72 -8.67 -18.51 0.59
C THR A 72 -9.20 -18.70 -0.82
N ARG A 73 -10.01 -17.76 -1.32
CA ARG A 73 -10.47 -17.75 -2.72
C ARG A 73 -9.56 -16.94 -3.65
N HIS A 74 -8.45 -16.42 -3.14
CA HIS A 74 -7.47 -15.64 -3.90
C HIS A 74 -8.08 -14.44 -4.65
N PHE A 75 -9.08 -13.77 -4.06
CA PHE A 75 -9.77 -12.65 -4.72
C PHE A 75 -8.85 -11.47 -5.05
N TYR A 76 -7.74 -11.29 -4.33
CA TYR A 76 -6.69 -10.31 -4.68
C TYR A 76 -6.13 -10.47 -6.11
N ARG A 77 -6.28 -11.63 -6.76
CA ARG A 77 -5.85 -11.85 -8.14
C ARG A 77 -6.84 -11.33 -9.17
N CYS A 78 -8.12 -11.21 -8.81
CA CYS A 78 -9.22 -10.84 -9.71
C CYS A 78 -10.02 -9.62 -9.24
N ASP A 79 -9.66 -9.01 -8.11
CA ASP A 79 -10.35 -7.85 -7.55
C ASP A 79 -10.22 -6.63 -8.49
N PRO A 80 -11.30 -6.25 -9.20
CA PRO A 80 -11.23 -5.16 -10.16
C PRO A 80 -11.11 -3.79 -9.47
N ILE A 81 -11.53 -3.68 -8.20
CA ILE A 81 -11.37 -2.45 -7.41
C ILE A 81 -9.89 -2.24 -7.11
N PHE A 82 -9.21 -3.31 -6.67
CA PHE A 82 -7.78 -3.26 -6.41
C PHE A 82 -6.99 -2.99 -7.69
N GLN A 83 -7.31 -3.67 -8.80
CA GLN A 83 -6.66 -3.44 -10.10
C GLN A 83 -6.85 -2.00 -10.59
N ALA A 84 -8.07 -1.45 -10.52
CA ALA A 84 -8.33 -0.07 -10.90
C ALA A 84 -7.55 0.93 -10.03
N CYS A 85 -7.40 0.65 -8.74
CA CYS A 85 -6.58 1.48 -7.82
C CYS A 85 -5.09 1.50 -8.20
N MET A 86 -4.59 0.47 -8.88
CA MET A 86 -3.21 0.47 -9.41
C MET A 86 -3.02 1.41 -10.61
N GLU A 87 -4.10 1.83 -11.27
CA GLU A 87 -4.06 2.62 -12.51
C GLU A 87 -4.44 4.10 -12.31
N THR A 88 -4.82 4.50 -11.09
CA THR A 88 -5.23 5.87 -10.80
C THR A 88 -4.69 6.35 -9.46
N SER A 89 -4.52 7.65 -9.32
CA SER A 89 -4.22 8.31 -8.03
C SER A 89 -5.46 8.93 -7.39
N MET A 90 -6.63 8.80 -8.01
CA MET A 90 -7.87 9.40 -7.53
C MET A 90 -8.79 8.37 -6.86
N PRO A 91 -9.66 8.76 -5.92
CA PRO A 91 -10.58 7.82 -5.31
C PRO A 91 -11.57 7.27 -6.34
N ILE A 92 -11.77 5.96 -6.27
CA ILE A 92 -12.71 5.22 -7.10
C ILE A 92 -13.99 5.01 -6.32
N ILE A 93 -15.09 5.54 -6.85
CA ILE A 93 -16.44 5.15 -6.42
C ILE A 93 -16.79 3.87 -7.17
N TRP A 94 -17.18 2.82 -6.45
CA TRP A 94 -17.47 1.50 -7.02
C TRP A 94 -18.79 0.95 -6.51
N SER A 95 -19.43 0.12 -7.34
CA SER A 95 -20.63 -0.63 -6.96
C SER A 95 -20.69 -1.96 -7.70
N CYS A 96 -21.12 -3.01 -7.00
CA CYS A 96 -21.49 -4.30 -7.53
C CYS A 96 -22.89 -4.29 -8.15
N LEU A 97 -23.66 -3.20 -8.06
CA LEU A 97 -25.05 -3.15 -8.51
C LEU A 97 -25.24 -2.33 -9.79
N TYR A 98 -24.28 -1.47 -10.11
CA TYR A 98 -24.26 -0.69 -11.35
C TYR A 98 -22.82 -0.28 -11.69
N GLN A 99 -22.59 0.12 -12.95
CA GLN A 99 -21.32 0.71 -13.36
C GLN A 99 -21.36 2.23 -13.11
N PRO A 100 -20.50 2.78 -12.23
CA PRO A 100 -20.41 4.23 -12.05
C PRO A 100 -19.96 4.93 -13.33
N ARG A 101 -20.48 6.14 -13.58
CA ARG A 101 -20.25 6.89 -14.84
C ARG A 101 -18.80 7.39 -15.04
N SER A 102 -17.94 7.26 -14.03
CA SER A 102 -16.57 7.79 -14.02
C SER A 102 -15.60 6.81 -13.36
N GLY A 103 -14.51 6.44 -14.04
CA GLY A 103 -13.38 5.72 -13.45
C GLY A 103 -12.75 4.64 -14.34
N ALA A 104 -11.56 4.19 -13.94
CA ALA A 104 -10.83 3.08 -14.54
C ALA A 104 -11.49 1.71 -14.26
N LEU A 105 -12.35 1.63 -13.25
CA LEU A 105 -12.98 0.38 -12.82
C LEU A 105 -13.88 -0.20 -13.90
N LYS A 106 -13.62 -1.45 -14.28
CA LYS A 106 -14.50 -2.27 -15.11
C LYS A 106 -14.68 -3.63 -14.47
N TRP A 107 -15.92 -4.05 -14.24
CA TRP A 107 -16.21 -5.41 -13.83
C TRP A 107 -15.97 -6.34 -15.03
N GLY A 108 -14.98 -7.22 -14.93
CA GLY A 108 -14.75 -8.26 -15.93
C GLY A 108 -15.85 -9.32 -15.95
N ASN A 109 -15.89 -10.09 -17.04
CA ASN A 109 -16.91 -11.14 -17.26
C ASN A 109 -16.46 -12.54 -16.80
N SER A 110 -15.33 -12.66 -16.09
CA SER A 110 -14.83 -13.97 -15.66
C SER A 110 -15.65 -14.55 -14.50
N GLY A 111 -15.65 -15.88 -14.38
CA GLY A 111 -16.30 -16.58 -13.26
C GLY A 111 -15.76 -16.14 -11.90
N PHE A 112 -14.45 -15.92 -11.78
CA PHE A 112 -13.82 -15.44 -10.55
C PHE A 112 -14.24 -14.02 -10.16
N VAL A 113 -14.36 -13.10 -11.14
CA VAL A 113 -14.87 -11.73 -10.87
C VAL A 113 -16.33 -11.79 -10.44
N SER A 114 -17.12 -12.67 -11.06
CA SER A 114 -18.53 -12.87 -10.72
C SER A 114 -18.70 -13.45 -9.31
N GLU A 115 -17.87 -14.42 -8.92
CA GLU A 115 -17.86 -14.98 -7.57
C GLU A 115 -17.47 -13.93 -6.52
N PHE A 116 -16.47 -13.11 -6.81
CA PHE A 116 -16.05 -12.00 -5.94
C PHE A 116 -17.20 -11.00 -5.75
N ARG A 117 -17.80 -10.52 -6.85
CA ARG A 117 -18.95 -9.61 -6.84
C ARG A 117 -20.13 -10.16 -6.03
N ASN A 118 -20.49 -11.43 -6.25
CA ASN A 118 -21.58 -12.09 -5.53
C ASN A 118 -21.27 -12.24 -4.04
N THR A 119 -20.00 -12.44 -3.68
CA THR A 119 -19.57 -12.48 -2.28
C THR A 119 -19.74 -11.12 -1.62
N LEU A 120 -19.32 -10.02 -2.27
CA LEU A 120 -19.52 -8.67 -1.75
C LEU A 120 -21.00 -8.34 -1.55
N ILE A 121 -21.88 -8.73 -2.48
CA ILE A 121 -23.33 -8.53 -2.34
C ILE A 121 -23.89 -9.32 -1.15
N ARG A 122 -23.54 -10.61 -1.04
CA ARG A 122 -24.01 -11.49 0.06
C ARG A 122 -23.55 -10.99 1.44
N MET A 123 -22.35 -10.41 1.51
CA MET A 123 -21.78 -9.86 2.74
C MET A 123 -22.30 -8.45 3.08
N ARG A 124 -23.27 -7.92 2.31
CA ARG A 124 -23.82 -6.55 2.46
C ARG A 124 -22.75 -5.47 2.32
N THR A 125 -21.78 -5.69 1.42
CA THR A 125 -20.74 -4.72 1.05
C THR A 125 -20.84 -4.36 -0.44
N PRO A 126 -22.00 -3.91 -0.95
CA PRO A 126 -22.25 -3.83 -2.38
C PRO A 126 -21.58 -2.63 -3.07
N HIS A 127 -21.15 -1.60 -2.32
CA HIS A 127 -20.54 -0.40 -2.89
C HIS A 127 -19.67 0.34 -1.90
N GLY A 128 -18.86 1.26 -2.41
CA GLY A 128 -17.94 2.03 -1.59
C GLY A 128 -17.07 3.01 -2.35
N ILE A 129 -16.17 3.64 -1.62
CA ILE A 129 -15.06 4.44 -2.15
C ILE A 129 -13.77 3.72 -1.81
N ALA A 130 -12.89 3.56 -2.79
CA ALA A 130 -11.54 3.05 -2.59
C ALA A 130 -10.54 4.16 -2.91
N VAL A 131 -9.65 4.46 -1.97
CA VAL A 131 -8.60 5.46 -2.12
C VAL A 131 -7.26 4.76 -2.33
N PRO A 132 -6.64 4.88 -3.52
CA PRO A 132 -5.30 4.38 -3.76
C PRO A 132 -4.24 5.31 -3.14
N ILE A 133 -3.25 4.72 -2.49
CA ILE A 133 -2.07 5.42 -1.97
C ILE A 133 -0.84 4.69 -2.50
N HIS A 134 -0.19 5.28 -3.51
CA HIS A 134 0.99 4.70 -4.15
C HIS A 134 2.21 4.84 -3.25
N LEU A 135 2.92 3.74 -3.07
CA LEU A 135 4.13 3.62 -2.27
C LEU A 135 5.34 3.54 -3.23
N PRO A 136 6.56 3.74 -2.74
CA PRO A 136 7.75 3.45 -3.52
C PRO A 136 7.73 2.03 -4.10
N HIS A 137 8.35 1.83 -5.27
CA HIS A 137 8.50 0.53 -5.95
C HIS A 137 7.22 -0.16 -6.42
N ASP A 138 6.27 0.58 -6.98
CA ASP A 138 4.97 0.04 -7.40
C ASP A 138 4.19 -0.59 -6.24
N GLY A 139 4.57 -0.26 -4.99
CA GLY A 139 3.81 -0.63 -3.81
C GLY A 139 2.51 0.17 -3.78
N ILE A 140 1.49 -0.38 -3.14
CA ILE A 140 0.21 0.30 -3.00
C ILE A 140 -0.41 0.00 -1.65
N ALA A 141 -0.98 1.02 -1.03
CA ALA A 141 -1.96 0.87 0.02
C ALA A 141 -3.33 1.31 -0.49
N LEU A 142 -4.38 0.69 0.03
CA LEU A 142 -5.76 0.98 -0.35
C LEU A 142 -6.57 1.13 0.93
N VAL A 143 -7.22 2.29 1.06
CA VAL A 143 -8.17 2.56 2.13
C VAL A 143 -9.56 2.54 1.52
N GLY A 144 -10.41 1.64 1.98
CA GLY A 144 -11.78 1.53 1.51
C GLY A 144 -12.80 2.03 2.53
N MET A 145 -13.87 2.62 2.04
CA MET A 145 -15.05 3.02 2.80
C MET A 145 -16.22 2.31 2.14
N VAL A 146 -16.89 1.43 2.89
CA VAL A 146 -17.94 0.56 2.36
C VAL A 146 -19.28 1.02 2.90
N SER A 147 -20.29 1.07 2.05
CA SER A 147 -21.65 1.40 2.43
C SER A 147 -22.59 0.25 2.08
N ASP A 148 -23.57 0.03 2.94
CA ASP A 148 -24.68 -0.91 2.79
C ASP A 148 -26.02 -0.18 2.54
N ALA A 149 -25.97 1.15 2.35
CA ALA A 149 -27.13 1.97 2.01
C ALA A 149 -27.77 1.52 0.69
N PRO A 150 -29.06 1.82 0.43
CA PRO A 150 -29.67 1.59 -0.87
C PRO A 150 -28.89 2.21 -2.03
N VAL A 151 -28.87 1.54 -3.19
CA VAL A 151 -28.03 1.93 -4.34
C VAL A 151 -28.26 3.36 -4.83
N ASP A 152 -29.51 3.84 -4.80
CA ASP A 152 -29.86 5.18 -5.25
C ASP A 152 -29.51 6.27 -4.22
N GLU A 153 -29.43 5.91 -2.94
CA GLU A 153 -28.91 6.79 -1.90
C GLU A 153 -27.38 6.93 -2.08
N PHE A 154 -26.68 5.80 -2.13
CA PHE A 154 -25.23 5.78 -2.34
C PHE A 154 -24.81 6.53 -3.62
N ARG A 155 -25.49 6.29 -4.74
CA ARG A 155 -25.20 6.94 -6.01
C ARG A 155 -25.28 8.47 -5.92
N ARG A 156 -26.17 9.00 -5.08
CA ARG A 156 -26.34 10.45 -4.87
C ARG A 156 -25.32 11.04 -3.90
N SER A 157 -25.00 10.33 -2.81
CA SER A 157 -24.15 10.86 -1.73
C SER A 157 -22.65 10.63 -1.95
N ALA A 158 -22.24 9.52 -2.59
CA ALA A 158 -20.84 9.14 -2.72
C ALA A 158 -19.95 10.20 -3.40
N PRO A 159 -20.38 10.90 -4.48
CA PRO A 159 -19.56 11.93 -5.11
C PRO A 159 -19.15 13.06 -4.17
N ALA A 160 -20.04 13.48 -3.27
CA ALA A 160 -19.76 14.56 -2.30
C ALA A 160 -18.77 14.12 -1.20
N CYS A 161 -18.64 12.82 -0.96
CA CYS A 161 -17.74 12.26 0.04
C CYS A 161 -16.32 12.05 -0.47
N ARG A 162 -16.09 12.17 -1.79
CA ARG A 162 -14.86 11.74 -2.45
C ARG A 162 -13.59 12.42 -1.93
N ASP A 163 -13.63 13.73 -1.77
CA ASP A 163 -12.44 14.50 -1.39
C ASP A 163 -12.14 14.37 0.10
N THR A 164 -13.19 14.32 0.93
CA THR A 164 -13.06 13.99 2.36
C THR A 164 -12.49 12.57 2.54
N ALA A 165 -12.97 11.60 1.74
CA ALA A 165 -12.47 10.24 1.76
C ALA A 165 -10.98 10.16 1.43
N MET A 166 -10.53 10.92 0.43
CA MET A 166 -9.11 11.05 0.08
C MET A 166 -8.28 11.50 1.29
N LEU A 167 -8.68 12.61 1.91
CA LEU A 167 -7.92 13.20 3.02
C LEU A 167 -7.90 12.26 4.24
N LEU A 168 -9.04 11.68 4.63
CA LEU A 168 -9.12 10.72 5.72
C LEU A 168 -8.23 9.50 5.46
N ALA A 169 -8.23 8.97 4.23
CA ALA A 169 -7.39 7.85 3.85
C ALA A 169 -5.89 8.15 3.96
N HIS A 170 -5.45 9.34 3.56
CA HIS A 170 -4.05 9.73 3.68
C HIS A 170 -3.61 9.93 5.14
N TYR A 171 -4.42 10.60 5.98
CA TYR A 171 -4.14 10.71 7.42
C TYR A 171 -4.09 9.34 8.09
N PHE A 172 -5.02 8.46 7.73
CA PHE A 172 -5.05 7.09 8.23
C PHE A 172 -3.79 6.32 7.83
N HIS A 173 -3.41 6.36 6.56
CA HIS A 173 -2.26 5.63 6.06
C HIS A 173 -0.96 6.14 6.67
N ASP A 174 -0.77 7.46 6.76
CA ASP A 174 0.42 8.05 7.39
C ASP A 174 0.61 7.51 8.82
N HIS A 175 -0.46 7.55 9.63
CA HIS A 175 -0.44 7.00 10.99
C HIS A 175 -0.15 5.49 11.00
N VAL A 176 -0.84 4.70 10.19
CA VAL A 176 -0.63 3.24 10.14
C VAL A 176 0.77 2.88 9.66
N THR A 177 1.40 3.65 8.77
CA THR A 177 2.79 3.38 8.40
C THR A 177 3.75 3.59 9.57
N SER A 178 3.47 4.51 10.50
CA SER A 178 4.26 4.68 11.73
C SER A 178 4.16 3.44 12.63
N ILE A 179 2.96 2.87 12.77
CA ILE A 179 2.71 1.62 13.50
C ILE A 179 3.47 0.47 12.82
N LEU A 180 3.34 0.33 11.50
CA LEU A 180 4.01 -0.70 10.72
C LEU A 180 5.54 -0.59 10.78
N LYS A 181 6.10 0.62 10.74
CA LYS A 181 7.55 0.84 10.89
C LYS A 181 8.04 0.42 12.28
N THR A 182 7.23 0.63 13.32
CA THR A 182 7.57 0.23 14.69
C THR A 182 7.51 -1.29 14.84
N GLN A 183 6.53 -1.96 14.22
CA GLN A 183 6.33 -3.41 14.34
C GLN A 183 7.18 -4.26 13.36
N LEU A 184 7.43 -3.75 12.16
CA LEU A 184 8.08 -4.45 11.05
C LEU A 184 9.40 -3.78 10.61
N GLY A 185 9.84 -2.74 11.33
CA GLY A 185 11.07 -2.03 11.01
C GLY A 185 12.27 -3.00 10.95
N PRO A 186 13.25 -2.73 10.07
CA PRO A 186 14.47 -3.50 10.06
C PRO A 186 15.08 -3.48 11.47
N LYS A 187 15.46 -4.65 12.00
CA LYS A 187 16.34 -4.67 13.17
C LYS A 187 17.58 -3.85 12.81
N ASN A 188 18.20 -3.16 13.77
CA ASN A 188 19.34 -2.26 13.48
C ASN A 188 20.45 -2.92 12.63
N GLU A 189 20.56 -4.25 12.68
CA GLU A 189 21.48 -5.08 11.89
C GLU A 189 21.17 -5.13 10.38
N ASP A 190 19.92 -4.88 9.97
CA ASP A 190 19.46 -4.91 8.56
C ASP A 190 19.58 -3.55 7.85
N ARG A 191 19.93 -2.48 8.58
CA ARG A 191 20.14 -1.15 8.00
C ARG A 191 21.51 -1.07 7.34
N LEU A 192 21.56 -0.46 6.16
CA LEU A 192 22.83 -0.12 5.53
C LEU A 192 23.57 0.90 6.39
N THR A 193 24.86 0.69 6.60
CA THR A 193 25.72 1.66 7.27
C THR A 193 26.08 2.82 6.34
N GLY A 194 26.57 3.94 6.89
CA GLY A 194 27.04 5.07 6.07
C GLY A 194 28.08 4.66 5.03
N ARG A 195 29.06 3.82 5.42
CA ARG A 195 30.09 3.31 4.48
C ARG A 195 29.53 2.39 3.40
N GLU A 196 28.53 1.57 3.74
CA GLU A 196 27.83 0.75 2.76
C GLU A 196 27.06 1.61 1.74
N LEU A 197 26.43 2.68 2.20
CA LEU A 197 25.74 3.65 1.34
C LEU A 197 26.71 4.43 0.44
N GLU A 198 27.81 4.96 0.97
CA GLU A 198 28.84 5.66 0.19
C GLU A 198 29.41 4.79 -0.93
N CYS A 199 29.81 3.54 -0.60
CA CYS A 199 30.32 2.60 -1.59
C CYS A 199 29.27 2.28 -2.67
N LEU A 200 28.01 2.10 -2.26
CA LEU A 200 26.91 1.85 -3.20
C LEU A 200 26.59 3.06 -4.08
N THR A 201 26.69 4.28 -3.57
CA THR A 201 26.47 5.52 -4.33
C THR A 201 27.51 5.66 -5.45
N TRP A 202 28.79 5.43 -5.17
CA TRP A 202 29.83 5.43 -6.21
C TRP A 202 29.68 4.27 -7.19
N ALA A 203 29.26 3.09 -6.71
CA ALA A 203 28.89 1.98 -7.57
C ALA A 203 27.72 2.32 -8.51
N ALA A 204 26.72 3.06 -8.03
CA ALA A 204 25.60 3.54 -8.84
C ALA A 204 26.03 4.55 -9.90
N LYS A 205 27.06 5.36 -9.61
CA LYS A 205 27.71 6.28 -10.56
C LYS A 205 28.69 5.57 -11.53
N GLY A 206 28.71 4.24 -11.54
CA GLY A 206 29.50 3.43 -12.48
C GLY A 206 30.97 3.24 -12.09
N LYS A 207 31.40 3.66 -10.89
CA LYS A 207 32.78 3.49 -10.44
C LYS A 207 33.12 2.05 -10.11
N THR A 208 34.33 1.63 -10.45
CA THR A 208 34.91 0.34 -10.03
C THR A 208 35.21 0.34 -8.53
N SER A 209 35.50 -0.84 -7.96
CA SER A 209 35.91 -0.91 -6.54
C SER A 209 37.19 -0.15 -6.27
N GLN A 210 38.14 -0.14 -7.21
CA GLN A 210 39.40 0.59 -7.09
C GLN A 210 39.16 2.10 -7.13
N GLU A 211 38.44 2.60 -8.15
CA GLU A 211 38.12 4.03 -8.22
C GLU A 211 37.31 4.50 -7.00
N THR A 212 36.40 3.67 -6.50
CA THR A 212 35.64 3.99 -5.27
C THR A 212 36.56 4.04 -4.05
N ALA A 213 37.57 3.17 -4.00
CA ALA A 213 38.56 3.14 -2.92
C ALA A 213 39.43 4.40 -2.96
N ASP A 214 39.86 4.81 -4.15
CA ASP A 214 40.62 6.05 -4.36
C ASP A 214 39.80 7.28 -3.95
N ILE A 215 38.50 7.32 -4.29
CA ILE A 215 37.60 8.43 -3.94
C ILE A 215 37.31 8.51 -2.44
N LEU A 216 37.16 7.36 -1.77
CA LEU A 216 36.80 7.30 -0.35
C LEU A 216 38.01 7.22 0.59
N GLU A 217 39.23 7.24 0.04
CA GLU A 217 40.49 7.02 0.77
C GLU A 217 40.49 5.71 1.57
N LEU A 218 40.04 4.63 0.93
CA LEU A 218 39.96 3.28 1.48
C LEU A 218 40.83 2.29 0.67
N ALA A 219 41.02 1.08 1.20
CA ALA A 219 41.56 -0.02 0.40
C ALA A 219 40.45 -0.66 -0.46
N GLU A 220 40.79 -1.15 -1.66
CA GLU A 220 39.84 -1.82 -2.57
C GLU A 220 39.11 -2.99 -1.87
N ILE A 221 39.83 -3.76 -1.06
CA ILE A 221 39.27 -4.87 -0.29
C ILE A 221 38.21 -4.41 0.72
N THR A 222 38.38 -3.23 1.32
CA THR A 222 37.43 -2.63 2.27
C THR A 222 36.16 -2.19 1.54
N VAL A 223 36.29 -1.60 0.35
CA VAL A 223 35.14 -1.26 -0.51
C VAL A 223 34.37 -2.53 -0.90
N ARG A 224 35.07 -3.60 -1.31
CA ARG A 224 34.45 -4.89 -1.65
C ARG A 224 33.73 -5.49 -0.44
N PHE A 225 34.30 -5.37 0.76
CA PHE A 225 33.67 -5.81 2.00
C PHE A 225 32.35 -5.06 2.27
N HIS A 226 32.34 -3.73 2.17
CA HIS A 226 31.12 -2.93 2.34
C HIS A 226 30.06 -3.26 1.29
N LEU A 227 30.44 -3.39 0.01
CA LEU A 227 29.51 -3.78 -1.06
C LEU A 227 28.94 -5.19 -0.84
N SER A 228 29.73 -6.13 -0.33
CA SER A 228 29.29 -7.49 0.00
C SER A 228 28.30 -7.51 1.17
N ASN A 229 28.57 -6.74 2.24
CA ASN A 229 27.63 -6.60 3.35
C ASN A 229 26.32 -5.95 2.91
N ALA A 230 26.41 -4.92 2.05
CA ALA A 230 25.23 -4.30 1.48
C ALA A 230 24.42 -5.27 0.62
N ALA A 231 25.09 -6.11 -0.20
CA ALA A 231 24.45 -7.16 -0.97
C ALA A 231 23.75 -8.20 -0.08
N ARG A 232 24.38 -8.60 1.03
CA ARG A 232 23.78 -9.50 2.02
C ARG A 232 22.52 -8.88 2.65
N LYS A 233 22.63 -7.66 3.18
CA LYS A 233 21.51 -6.92 3.81
C LYS A 233 20.38 -6.64 2.84
N LEU A 234 20.70 -6.41 1.57
CA LEU A 234 19.72 -6.24 0.51
C LEU A 234 19.26 -7.56 -0.10
N SER A 235 19.78 -8.72 0.29
CA SER A 235 19.47 -10.03 -0.29
C SER A 235 19.57 -10.01 -1.83
N THR A 236 20.77 -9.67 -2.32
CA THR A 236 21.13 -9.62 -3.75
C THR A 236 22.41 -10.39 -3.98
N VAL A 237 22.59 -10.92 -5.20
CA VAL A 237 23.71 -11.83 -5.50
C VAL A 237 24.83 -11.18 -6.30
N ASN A 238 24.62 -9.98 -6.84
CA ASN A 238 25.66 -9.26 -7.57
C ASN A 238 25.57 -7.73 -7.40
N ARG A 239 26.63 -7.02 -7.79
CA ARG A 239 26.76 -5.56 -7.64
C ARG A 239 25.62 -4.81 -8.34
N VAL A 240 25.28 -5.19 -9.57
CA VAL A 240 24.23 -4.52 -10.36
C VAL A 240 22.87 -4.67 -9.70
N GLN A 241 22.49 -5.87 -9.26
CA GLN A 241 21.27 -6.11 -8.50
C GLN A 241 21.26 -5.34 -7.18
N THR A 242 22.39 -5.27 -6.50
CA THR A 242 22.51 -4.55 -5.22
C THR A 242 22.28 -3.06 -5.42
N VAL A 243 22.91 -2.46 -6.44
CA VAL A 243 22.71 -1.06 -6.84
C VAL A 243 21.26 -0.81 -7.25
N ALA A 244 20.69 -1.63 -8.15
CA ALA A 244 19.30 -1.47 -8.59
C ALA A 244 18.31 -1.57 -7.43
N LYS A 245 18.54 -2.50 -6.49
CA LYS A 245 17.70 -2.66 -5.30
C LYS A 245 17.87 -1.52 -4.30
N ALA A 246 19.07 -0.97 -4.17
CA ALA A 246 19.34 0.19 -3.32
C ALA A 246 18.71 1.48 -3.89
N ILE A 247 18.84 1.73 -5.20
CA ILE A 247 18.21 2.86 -5.91
C ILE A 247 16.70 2.78 -5.77
N SER A 248 16.12 1.62 -6.12
CA SER A 248 14.68 1.46 -6.06
C SER A 248 14.17 1.72 -4.63
N LYS A 249 14.93 1.33 -3.60
CA LYS A 249 14.59 1.54 -2.17
C LYS A 249 14.78 2.98 -1.70
N GLY A 250 15.20 3.90 -2.57
CA GLY A 250 15.54 5.27 -2.21
C GLY A 250 16.69 5.36 -1.20
N LEU A 251 17.53 4.32 -1.11
CA LEU A 251 18.68 4.30 -0.20
C LEU A 251 19.86 5.09 -0.78
N ILE A 252 19.96 5.13 -2.11
CA ILE A 252 21.00 5.84 -2.88
C ILE A 252 20.36 6.40 -4.16
N GLY A 253 21.01 7.40 -4.76
CA GLY A 253 20.54 8.07 -5.97
C GLY A 253 20.20 9.52 -5.67
N ASP A 254 20.84 10.43 -6.39
CA ASP A 254 20.46 11.83 -6.40
C ASP A 254 19.10 11.90 -7.12
N LEU A 255 18.03 12.22 -6.38
CA LEU A 255 16.76 12.61 -7.00
C LEU A 255 17.05 13.89 -7.78
N TYR A 256 17.14 13.79 -9.11
CA TYR A 256 16.97 14.93 -9.99
C TYR A 256 15.48 15.18 -10.19
#